data_AF-A0A9Q3D5Y6-F1
#
_entry.id   AF-A0A9Q3D5Y6-F1
#
_cell.length_a   1.000
_cell.length_b   1.000
_cell.length_c   1.000
_cell.angle_alpha   90.00
_cell.angle_beta   90.00
_cell.angle_gamma   90.00
#
_symmetry.space_group_name_H-M   'P 1'
#
loop_
_entity.id
_entity.type
_entity.pdbx_description
1 polymer ?
#
loop_
_entity_poly.entity_id
_entity_poly.type
_entity_poly.pdbx_seq_one_letter_code
_entity_poly.pdbx_strand_id
1 'polypeptide(L)'
;MGSPSHGSLKAAEWVLLYKVYILFSILSQQMSLDEHKSPNTPRKMGQSEELANELTKNTFHLISAINIATSWTVSMDDSTEFSEHWKEFHLSNQHLFPKQKSKPNHHFADNIPELFQHWGPVQASATCGYERLIGVFSKMPTNKKICMLINKRNIFTLIKHMNRIRVVS
;
A
#
# COMPACT_ATOMS: atom_id res chain seq x y z
N MET A 1 11.05 -20.48 3.62
CA MET A 1 9.85 -19.75 3.14
C MET A 1 9.59 -20.20 1.70
N GLY A 2 8.59 -21.07 1.47
CA GLY A 2 8.32 -21.63 0.14
C GLY A 2 7.90 -23.11 0.08
N SER A 3 7.74 -23.82 1.22
CA SER A 3 7.13 -25.15 1.18
C SER A 3 5.59 -25.03 1.16
N PRO A 4 4.87 -25.87 0.40
CA PRO A 4 3.40 -25.86 0.33
C PRO A 4 2.70 -26.06 1.69
N SER A 5 3.41 -26.57 2.68
CA SER A 5 2.93 -26.83 4.04
C SER A 5 2.90 -25.62 4.96
N HIS A 6 3.61 -24.54 4.62
CA HIS A 6 3.55 -23.28 5.34
C HIS A 6 2.55 -22.37 4.60
N GLY A 7 1.36 -22.21 5.17
CA GLY A 7 0.27 -21.47 4.55
C GLY A 7 0.68 -20.09 4.03
N SER A 8 -0.04 -19.59 3.02
CA SER A 8 0.21 -18.27 2.45
C SER A 8 0.17 -17.19 3.53
N LEU A 9 1.14 -16.28 3.50
CA LEU A 9 1.16 -15.09 4.34
C LEU A 9 -0.18 -14.35 4.20
N LYS A 10 -0.82 -14.06 5.33
CA LYS A 10 -2.04 -13.27 5.40
C LYS A 10 -1.73 -11.84 4.96
N ALA A 11 -2.72 -11.13 4.42
CA ALA A 11 -2.56 -9.75 3.95
C ALA A 11 -1.90 -8.83 5.00
N ALA A 12 -2.27 -8.98 6.28
CA ALA A 12 -1.66 -8.22 7.38
C ALA A 12 -0.17 -8.53 7.60
N GLU A 13 0.25 -9.78 7.36
CA GLU A 13 1.65 -10.20 7.50
C GLU A 13 2.49 -9.66 6.35
N TRP A 14 1.94 -9.63 5.13
CA TRP A 14 2.54 -8.90 4.01
C TRP A 14 2.71 -7.41 4.34
N VAL A 15 1.70 -6.81 4.98
CA VAL A 15 1.74 -5.41 5.41
C VAL A 15 2.89 -5.15 6.39
N LEU A 16 3.02 -5.99 7.39
CA LEU A 16 4.10 -5.88 8.36
C LEU A 16 5.48 -6.07 7.72
N LEU A 17 5.60 -7.04 6.79
CA LEU A 17 6.82 -7.30 6.04
C LEU A 17 7.30 -6.05 5.29
N TYR A 18 6.44 -5.43 4.48
CA TYR A 18 6.86 -4.30 3.66
C TYR A 18 7.05 -3.01 4.46
N LYS A 19 6.19 -2.72 5.45
CA LYS A 19 6.27 -1.46 6.22
C LYS A 19 7.42 -1.43 7.20
N VAL A 20 7.71 -2.57 7.83
CA VAL A 20 8.62 -2.62 8.99
C VAL A 20 9.89 -3.39 8.67
N TYR A 21 9.77 -4.65 8.28
CA TYR A 21 10.94 -5.52 8.19
C TYR A 21 11.86 -5.18 7.01
N ILE A 22 11.30 -4.87 5.84
CA ILE A 22 12.10 -4.48 4.67
C ILE A 22 12.82 -3.14 4.96
N LEU A 23 12.10 -2.15 5.48
CA LEU A 23 12.70 -0.86 5.85
C LEU A 23 13.82 -1.02 6.87
N PHE A 24 13.58 -1.80 7.93
CA PHE A 24 14.57 -2.07 8.97
C PHE A 24 15.81 -2.79 8.43
N SER A 25 15.63 -3.73 7.50
CA SER A 25 16.74 -4.47 6.88
C SER A 25 17.61 -3.58 6.00
N ILE A 26 17.01 -2.65 5.27
CA ILE A 26 17.73 -1.69 4.42
C ILE A 26 18.47 -0.67 5.30
N LEU A 27 17.80 -0.14 6.34
CA LEU A 27 18.41 0.80 7.29
C LEU A 27 19.58 0.17 8.07
N SER A 28 19.45 -1.10 8.48
CA SER A 28 20.53 -1.79 9.21
C SER A 28 21.75 -2.03 8.33
N GLN A 29 21.56 -2.34 7.04
CA GLN A 29 22.65 -2.41 6.06
C GLN A 29 23.35 -1.05 5.90
N GLN A 30 22.59 0.04 5.87
CA GLN A 30 23.15 1.38 5.73
C GLN A 30 23.96 1.80 6.97
N MET A 31 23.43 1.57 8.19
CA MET A 31 24.15 1.85 9.43
C MET A 31 25.45 1.03 9.57
N SER A 32 25.44 -0.23 9.11
CA SER A 32 26.65 -1.06 9.10
C SER A 32 27.73 -0.51 8.16
N LEU A 33 27.35 0.16 7.07
CA LEU A 33 28.30 0.83 6.17
C LEU A 33 28.84 2.14 6.78
N ASP A 34 28.07 2.78 7.67
CA ASP A 34 28.43 4.02 8.35
C ASP A 34 29.42 3.80 9.52
N GLU A 35 29.31 2.70 10.27
CA GLU A 35 30.20 2.40 11.41
C GLU A 35 31.68 2.24 11.03
N HIS A 36 31.98 1.89 9.78
CA HIS A 36 33.36 1.77 9.29
C HIS A 36 33.93 3.08 8.72
N LYS A 37 33.24 4.22 8.89
CA LYS A 37 33.68 5.54 8.38
C LYS A 37 34.68 6.20 9.32
N SER A 38 35.89 6.46 8.83
CA SER A 38 36.87 7.33 9.49
C SER A 38 36.46 8.81 9.34
N PRO A 39 36.40 9.61 10.42
CA PRO A 39 35.85 10.97 10.38
C PRO A 39 36.65 12.00 9.58
N ASN A 40 37.90 11.72 9.17
CA ASN A 40 38.82 12.74 8.65
C ASN A 40 39.25 12.57 7.18
N THR A 41 38.58 11.73 6.39
CA THR A 41 38.95 11.52 4.98
C THR A 41 37.81 11.89 4.04
N PRO A 42 37.93 12.94 3.19
CA PRO A 42 36.97 13.22 2.15
C PRO A 42 37.08 12.11 1.09
N ARG A 43 36.22 11.10 1.19
CA ARG A 43 36.17 9.99 0.24
C ARG A 43 34.92 10.13 -0.62
N LYS A 44 35.08 9.92 -1.93
CA LYS A 44 33.94 9.74 -2.85
C LYS A 44 33.16 8.50 -2.41
N MET A 45 31.84 8.63 -2.34
CA MET A 45 30.92 7.53 -2.06
C MET A 45 31.22 6.35 -2.98
N GLY A 46 31.34 5.15 -2.41
CA GLY A 46 31.56 3.94 -3.20
C GLY A 46 30.30 3.57 -3.98
N GLN A 47 30.45 2.94 -5.14
CA GLN A 47 29.30 2.51 -5.98
C GLN A 47 28.26 1.67 -5.21
N SER A 48 28.70 0.83 -4.26
CA SER A 48 27.81 0.02 -3.43
C SER A 48 27.01 0.85 -2.42
N GLU A 49 27.58 1.95 -1.92
CA GLU A 49 26.93 2.84 -0.96
C GLU A 49 25.92 3.76 -1.68
N GLU A 50 26.26 4.20 -2.89
CA GLU A 50 25.35 4.93 -3.77
C GLU A 50 24.12 4.09 -4.11
N LEU A 51 24.32 2.84 -4.54
CA LEU A 51 23.22 1.91 -4.83
C LEU A 51 22.35 1.64 -3.59
N ALA A 52 22.94 1.45 -2.41
CA ALA A 52 22.20 1.25 -1.17
C ALA A 52 21.35 2.48 -0.81
N ASN A 53 21.91 3.68 -0.98
CA ASN A 53 21.19 4.94 -0.75
C ASN A 53 20.02 5.11 -1.74
N GLU A 54 20.21 4.80 -3.02
CA GLU A 54 19.14 4.85 -4.01
C GLU A 54 18.02 3.85 -3.71
N LEU A 55 18.37 2.61 -3.34
CA LEU A 55 17.39 1.60 -2.96
C LEU A 55 16.59 2.02 -1.73
N THR A 56 17.24 2.65 -0.77
CA THR A 56 16.60 3.18 0.44
C THR A 56 15.61 4.29 0.10
N LYS A 57 16.02 5.27 -0.71
CA LYS A 57 15.13 6.35 -1.17
C LYS A 57 13.94 5.82 -1.96
N ASN A 58 14.19 4.90 -2.89
CA ASN A 58 13.13 4.24 -3.66
C ASN A 58 12.12 3.53 -2.75
N THR A 59 12.62 2.77 -1.77
CA THR A 59 11.78 2.05 -0.82
C THR A 59 10.97 2.99 0.08
N PHE A 60 11.58 4.11 0.50
CA PHE A 60 10.90 5.14 1.28
C PHE A 60 9.72 5.74 0.52
N HIS A 61 9.91 6.11 -0.75
CA HIS A 61 8.83 6.62 -1.60
C HIS A 61 7.70 5.60 -1.77
N LEU A 62 8.04 4.32 -2.02
CA LEU A 62 7.05 3.25 -2.12
C LEU A 62 6.21 3.10 -0.84
N ILE A 63 6.87 3.04 0.32
CA ILE A 63 6.18 2.87 1.61
C ILE A 63 5.31 4.08 1.92
N SER A 64 5.77 5.29 1.64
CA SER A 64 5.02 6.53 1.87
C SER A 64 3.75 6.55 1.01
N ALA A 65 3.86 6.25 -0.28
CA ALA A 65 2.69 6.11 -1.17
C ALA A 65 1.71 5.02 -0.67
N ILE A 66 2.20 3.85 -0.25
CA ILE A 66 1.34 2.79 0.28
C ILE A 66 0.66 3.22 1.59
N ASN A 67 1.36 3.94 2.48
CA ASN A 67 0.78 4.45 3.73
C ASN A 67 -0.40 5.38 3.45
N ILE A 68 -0.25 6.30 2.49
CA ILE A 68 -1.32 7.19 2.06
C ILE A 68 -2.49 6.40 1.45
N ALA A 69 -2.21 5.50 0.49
CA ALA A 69 -3.24 4.65 -0.14
C ALA A 69 -3.98 3.73 0.83
N THR A 70 -3.33 3.34 1.93
CA THR A 70 -3.92 2.48 2.97
C THR A 70 -4.53 3.26 4.13
N SER A 71 -4.52 4.59 4.07
CA SER A 71 -5.15 5.44 5.07
C SER A 71 -6.67 5.28 5.07
N TRP A 72 -7.28 5.49 6.24
CA TRP A 72 -8.74 5.52 6.42
C TRP A 72 -9.34 6.90 6.20
N THR A 73 -8.50 7.91 6.01
CA THR A 73 -8.86 9.31 5.75
C THR A 73 -7.90 9.85 4.70
N VAL A 74 -8.40 10.61 3.74
CA VAL A 74 -7.59 11.27 2.71
C VAL A 74 -8.07 12.70 2.53
N SER A 75 -7.12 13.59 2.31
CA SER A 75 -7.26 15.00 1.96
C SER A 75 -6.76 15.25 0.54
N MET A 76 -6.92 16.48 0.04
CA MET A 76 -6.33 16.88 -1.24
C MET A 76 -4.80 16.87 -1.20
N ASP A 77 -4.21 17.21 -0.06
CA ASP A 77 -2.76 17.19 0.13
C ASP A 77 -2.23 15.76 0.04
N ASP A 78 -2.93 14.79 0.65
CA ASP A 78 -2.59 13.37 0.54
C ASP A 78 -2.59 12.88 -0.92
N SER A 79 -3.51 13.39 -1.75
CA SER A 79 -3.56 13.08 -3.19
C SER A 79 -2.31 13.58 -3.92
N THR A 80 -1.86 14.79 -3.60
CA THR A 80 -0.63 15.37 -4.19
C THR A 80 0.60 14.62 -3.70
N GLU A 81 0.72 14.39 -2.39
CA GLU A 81 1.85 13.70 -1.77
C GLU A 81 1.97 12.25 -2.26
N PHE A 82 0.83 11.54 -2.42
CA PHE A 82 0.83 10.23 -3.06
C PHE A 82 1.42 10.31 -4.48
N SER A 83 0.97 11.27 -5.29
CA SER A 83 1.39 11.40 -6.69
C SER A 83 2.90 11.66 -6.80
N GLU A 84 3.43 12.52 -5.91
CA GLU A 84 4.85 12.82 -5.84
C GLU A 84 5.67 11.59 -5.46
N HIS A 85 5.33 10.92 -4.36
CA HIS A 85 6.02 9.71 -3.93
C HIS A 85 5.92 8.57 -4.95
N TRP A 86 4.75 8.38 -5.55
CA TRP A 86 4.54 7.35 -6.55
C TRP A 86 5.39 7.59 -7.81
N LYS A 87 5.49 8.84 -8.26
CA LYS A 87 6.33 9.25 -9.40
C LYS A 87 7.81 9.03 -9.11
N GLU A 88 8.31 9.50 -7.96
CA GLU A 88 9.72 9.33 -7.60
C GLU A 88 10.10 7.86 -7.43
N PHE A 89 9.21 7.06 -6.82
CA PHE A 89 9.35 5.61 -6.79
C PHE A 89 9.47 5.03 -8.22
N HIS A 90 8.58 5.41 -9.14
CA HIS A 90 8.61 4.88 -10.49
C HIS A 90 9.88 5.20 -11.27
N LEU A 91 10.33 6.46 -11.22
CA LEU A 91 11.53 6.92 -11.91
C LEU A 91 12.77 6.20 -11.39
N SER A 92 12.94 6.17 -10.06
CA SER A 92 14.08 5.49 -9.43
C SER A 92 14.01 3.96 -9.58
N ASN A 93 12.82 3.36 -9.56
CA ASN A 93 12.67 1.91 -9.75
C ASN A 93 13.05 1.49 -11.18
N GLN A 94 12.76 2.31 -12.20
CA GLN A 94 13.18 2.05 -13.58
C GLN A 94 14.71 2.15 -13.74
N HIS A 95 15.35 3.06 -13.00
CA HIS A 95 16.81 3.17 -12.96
C HIS A 95 17.45 1.97 -12.27
N LEU A 96 16.96 1.60 -11.08
CA LEU A 96 17.47 0.48 -10.27
C LEU A 96 17.24 -0.89 -10.93
N PHE A 97 16.11 -1.05 -11.62
CA PHE A 97 15.67 -2.33 -12.21
C PHE A 97 15.28 -2.18 -13.68
N PRO A 98 16.22 -1.86 -14.59
CA PRO A 98 15.90 -1.49 -15.98
C PRO A 98 15.30 -2.63 -16.81
N LYS A 99 15.50 -3.89 -16.37
CA LYS A 99 14.95 -5.08 -17.02
C LYS A 99 13.52 -5.41 -16.56
N GLN A 100 13.04 -4.77 -15.50
CA GLN A 100 11.72 -5.04 -14.96
C GLN A 100 10.64 -4.29 -15.75
N LYS A 101 9.68 -5.04 -16.30
CA LYS A 101 8.52 -4.45 -16.97
C LYS A 101 7.53 -3.90 -15.95
N SER A 102 6.86 -2.81 -16.30
CA SER A 102 5.75 -2.30 -15.50
C SER A 102 4.63 -3.35 -15.41
N LYS A 103 4.07 -3.52 -14.21
CA LYS A 103 2.96 -4.45 -13.97
C LYS A 103 1.64 -3.69 -14.10
N PRO A 104 0.53 -4.35 -14.47
CA PRO A 104 -0.79 -3.71 -14.51
C PRO A 104 -1.16 -3.01 -13.20
N ASN A 105 -0.75 -3.56 -12.05
CA ASN A 105 -0.98 -2.93 -10.75
C ASN A 105 -0.35 -1.54 -10.61
N HIS A 106 0.77 -1.29 -11.27
CA HIS A 106 1.37 0.05 -11.27
C HIS A 106 0.49 1.05 -12.02
N HIS A 107 -0.02 0.65 -13.18
CA HIS A 107 -0.97 1.47 -13.94
C HIS A 107 -2.27 1.74 -13.15
N PHE A 108 -2.77 0.75 -12.40
CA PHE A 108 -3.92 0.99 -11.53
C PHE A 108 -3.59 1.97 -10.39
N ALA A 109 -2.38 1.89 -9.83
CA ALA A 109 -1.95 2.80 -8.78
C ALA A 109 -1.81 4.26 -9.28
N ASP A 110 -1.51 4.48 -10.55
CA ASP A 110 -1.49 5.83 -11.15
C ASP A 110 -2.85 6.54 -11.06
N ASN A 111 -3.95 5.79 -10.90
CA ASN A 111 -5.31 6.33 -10.81
C ASN A 111 -5.76 6.56 -9.34
N ILE A 112 -4.95 6.20 -8.35
CA ILE A 112 -5.28 6.36 -6.93
C ILE A 112 -5.56 7.83 -6.53
N PRO A 113 -4.79 8.84 -6.99
CA PRO A 113 -5.08 10.24 -6.72
C PRO A 113 -6.49 10.66 -7.15
N GLU A 114 -6.90 10.27 -8.35
CA GLU A 114 -8.24 10.55 -8.87
C GLU A 114 -9.31 9.83 -8.04
N LEU A 115 -9.03 8.60 -7.60
CA LEU A 115 -9.92 7.86 -6.72
C LEU A 115 -10.12 8.56 -5.38
N PHE A 116 -9.07 9.12 -4.78
CA PHE A 116 -9.19 9.89 -3.54
C PHE A 116 -10.12 11.09 -3.68
N GLN A 117 -10.00 11.83 -4.79
CA GLN A 117 -10.78 13.04 -5.03
C GLN A 117 -12.28 12.76 -5.22
N HIS A 118 -12.60 11.66 -5.90
CA HIS A 118 -13.98 11.33 -6.25
C HIS A 118 -14.69 10.45 -5.22
N TRP A 119 -13.96 9.52 -4.60
CA TRP A 119 -14.53 8.44 -3.79
C TRP A 119 -13.99 8.41 -2.36
N GLY A 120 -13.01 9.26 -2.05
CA GLY A 120 -12.31 9.24 -0.77
C GLY A 120 -11.33 8.07 -0.66
N PRO A 121 -10.99 7.63 0.56
CA PRO A 121 -9.95 6.62 0.79
C PRO A 121 -10.22 5.31 0.04
N VAL A 122 -9.20 4.72 -0.56
CA VAL A 122 -9.30 3.45 -1.32
C VAL A 122 -9.90 2.32 -0.47
N GLN A 123 -9.72 2.35 0.84
CA GLN A 123 -10.28 1.34 1.74
C GLN A 123 -11.81 1.40 1.84
N ALA A 124 -12.40 2.55 1.51
CA ALA A 124 -13.85 2.73 1.42
C ALA A 124 -14.45 2.07 0.17
N SER A 125 -13.71 2.12 -0.94
CA SER A 125 -14.10 1.58 -2.24
C SER A 125 -13.54 0.18 -2.50
N ALA A 126 -12.79 -0.38 -1.54
CA ALA A 126 -12.13 -1.67 -1.70
C ALA A 126 -13.13 -2.79 -2.00
N THR A 127 -12.79 -3.60 -3.00
CA THR A 127 -13.57 -4.75 -3.48
C THR A 127 -13.93 -5.74 -2.37
N CYS A 128 -13.16 -5.78 -1.28
CA CYS A 128 -13.43 -6.64 -0.13
C CYS A 128 -14.84 -6.43 0.48
N GLY A 129 -15.35 -5.19 0.50
CA GLY A 129 -16.71 -4.90 0.93
C GLY A 129 -17.75 -5.54 0.01
N TYR A 130 -17.52 -5.44 -1.30
CA TYR A 130 -18.36 -6.03 -2.34
C TYR A 130 -18.25 -7.55 -2.38
N GLU A 131 -17.07 -8.14 -2.21
CA GLU A 131 -16.86 -9.59 -2.13
C GLU A 131 -17.61 -10.21 -0.95
N ARG A 132 -17.56 -9.54 0.22
CA ARG A 132 -18.36 -9.97 1.38
C ARG A 132 -19.85 -9.91 1.07
N LEU A 133 -20.30 -8.86 0.39
CA LEU A 133 -21.68 -8.70 -0.02
C LEU A 133 -22.10 -9.75 -1.06
N ILE A 134 -21.27 -10.04 -2.05
CA ILE A 134 -21.45 -11.12 -3.02
C ILE A 134 -21.53 -12.47 -2.31
N GLY A 135 -20.69 -12.72 -1.31
CA GLY A 135 -20.75 -13.94 -0.49
C GLY A 135 -22.04 -14.07 0.34
N VAL A 136 -22.66 -12.95 0.72
CA VAL A 136 -24.00 -12.94 1.32
C VAL A 136 -25.05 -13.20 0.23
N PHE A 137 -24.92 -12.59 -0.94
CA PHE A 137 -25.82 -12.78 -2.08
C PHE A 137 -25.81 -14.23 -2.61
N SER A 138 -24.65 -14.86 -2.69
CA SER A 138 -24.51 -16.23 -3.21
C SER A 138 -25.12 -17.29 -2.29
N LYS A 139 -25.27 -16.98 -0.99
CA LYS A 139 -25.94 -17.84 -0.01
C LYS A 139 -27.45 -17.64 0.04
N MET A 140 -28.00 -16.72 -0.76
CA MET A 140 -29.45 -16.49 -0.77
C MET A 140 -30.18 -17.45 -1.71
N PRO A 141 -31.19 -18.19 -1.21
CA PRO A 141 -32.08 -18.97 -2.05
C PRO A 141 -33.05 -18.02 -2.79
N THR A 142 -32.74 -17.75 -4.06
CA THR A 142 -33.54 -17.12 -5.12
C THR A 142 -34.50 -15.94 -4.79
N ASN A 143 -34.11 -14.77 -5.31
CA ASN A 143 -34.86 -13.67 -5.94
C ASN A 143 -36.11 -12.98 -5.37
N LYS A 144 -36.66 -13.29 -4.19
CA LYS A 144 -37.85 -12.52 -3.69
C LYS A 144 -37.92 -12.17 -2.20
N LYS A 145 -36.82 -12.27 -1.44
CA LYS A 145 -36.86 -12.09 0.04
C LYS A 145 -35.85 -11.07 0.62
N ILE A 146 -35.45 -10.04 -0.13
CA ILE A 146 -34.63 -8.93 0.39
C ILE A 146 -35.27 -8.28 1.64
N CYS A 147 -36.59 -8.13 1.64
CA CYS A 147 -37.33 -7.51 2.74
C CYS A 147 -37.24 -8.30 4.06
N MET A 148 -37.03 -9.63 4.02
CA MET A 148 -36.90 -10.46 5.23
C MET A 148 -35.57 -10.25 5.99
N LEU A 149 -34.56 -9.66 5.34
CA LEU A 149 -33.25 -9.38 5.96
C LEU A 149 -33.06 -7.92 6.39
N ILE A 150 -33.77 -6.95 5.79
CA ILE A 150 -33.78 -5.56 6.29
C ILE A 150 -34.22 -5.52 7.76
N ASN A 151 -35.09 -6.46 8.16
CA ASN A 151 -35.56 -6.61 9.54
C ASN A 151 -34.55 -7.33 10.47
N LYS A 152 -33.51 -7.99 9.93
CA LYS A 152 -32.46 -8.64 10.73
C LYS A 152 -31.17 -7.82 10.69
N ARG A 153 -31.05 -6.83 11.59
CA ARG A 153 -29.87 -6.16 12.21
C ARG A 153 -28.50 -6.00 11.49
N ASN A 154 -28.18 -6.68 10.39
CA ASN A 154 -26.86 -6.77 9.77
C ASN A 154 -26.59 -5.67 8.72
N ILE A 155 -27.61 -5.14 8.06
CA ILE A 155 -27.44 -4.08 7.04
C ILE A 155 -27.05 -2.75 7.67
N PHE A 156 -27.63 -2.39 8.82
CA PHE A 156 -27.29 -1.16 9.52
C PHE A 156 -25.85 -1.18 10.06
N THR A 157 -25.31 -2.34 10.44
CA THR A 157 -23.90 -2.50 10.85
C THR A 157 -22.94 -2.31 9.67
N LEU A 158 -23.31 -2.79 8.48
CA LEU A 158 -22.56 -2.59 7.23
C LEU A 158 -22.53 -1.11 6.82
N ILE A 159 -23.69 -0.43 6.84
CA ILE A 159 -23.80 1.00 6.54
C ILE A 159 -23.04 1.85 7.57
N LYS A 160 -23.09 1.47 8.86
CA LYS A 160 -22.36 2.18 9.93
C LYS A 160 -20.83 2.02 9.83
N HIS A 161 -20.34 0.92 9.26
CA HIS A 161 -18.90 0.75 8.97
C HIS A 161 -18.46 1.63 7.78
N MET A 162 -19.29 1.75 6.75
CA MET A 162 -19.01 2.63 5.61
C MET A 162 -19.02 4.12 6.02
N ASN A 163 -19.91 4.52 6.93
CA ASN A 163 -20.02 5.91 7.41
C ASN A 163 -18.89 6.35 8.37
N ARG A 164 -17.91 5.49 8.71
CA ARG A 164 -16.73 5.88 9.50
C ARG A 164 -15.62 6.53 8.67
N ILE A 165 -15.78 6.55 7.35
CA ILE A 165 -14.80 7.06 6.40
C ILE A 165 -15.25 8.48 6.04
N ARG A 166 -14.52 9.48 6.55
CA ARG A 166 -14.76 10.89 6.23
C ARG A 166 -13.67 11.37 5.27
N VAL A 167 -14.10 12.00 4.19
CA VAL A 167 -13.26 12.96 3.47
C VAL A 167 -13.12 14.17 4.40
N VAL A 168 -11.88 14.47 4.79
CA VAL A 168 -11.61 15.67 5.60
C VAL A 168 -11.30 16.77 4.61
N SER A 169 -12.23 17.73 4.49
CA SER A 169 -12.12 18.92 3.65
C SER A 169 -11.16 19.94 4.25
#